data_AF-A0A7Z9WI66-F1
#
_entry.id   AF-A0A7Z9WI66-F1
#
_cell.length_a   1.000
_cell.length_b   1.000
_cell.length_c   1.000
_cell.angle_alpha   90.00
_cell.angle_beta   90.00
_cell.angle_gamma   90.00
#
_symmetry.space_group_name_H-M   'P 1'
#
loop_
_entity.id
_entity.type
_entity.pdbx_description
1 polymer ?
#
loop_
_entity_poly.entity_id
_entity_poly.type
_entity_poly.pdbx_seq_one_letter_code
_entity_poly.pdbx_strand_id
1 'polypeptide(L)'
;LNLFSWWLYVIGALFALSTLVFGDGPADTGWTFYAPYSVRTGTDVSITVLAAFVLGFSSILTGLNFIVTIHRLRTPGMGFNQMPLFAWSLYATSWIQLLATPVIGITLMMIIAERMFGVGLFDPSIGGDPILYQHMFWIYSHPAVYIMALPAMGIVSEIIPTFAQRTIFGYKAIAYSTMAIAFIGYFVWGHHMFTSGMSGPAAIIFSILTFMVAIPTAIKVFNWVATLYKGSINIEVPLLFAQKHSFWTALRLKT
;
A
#
# COMPACT_ATOMS: atom_id res chain seq x y z
N LEU A 1 -8.52 -17.71 -11.51
CA LEU A 1 -8.10 -16.34 -11.11
C LEU A 1 -6.93 -16.36 -10.13
N ASN A 2 -7.05 -16.97 -8.95
CA ASN A 2 -5.97 -16.98 -7.95
C ASN A 2 -4.63 -17.57 -8.47
N LEU A 3 -4.68 -18.71 -9.16
CA LEU A 3 -3.46 -19.28 -9.77
C LEU A 3 -2.91 -18.40 -10.91
N PHE A 4 -3.79 -17.70 -11.62
CA PHE A 4 -3.38 -16.82 -12.71
C PHE A 4 -2.68 -15.56 -12.19
N SER A 5 -3.14 -14.98 -11.07
CA SER A 5 -2.42 -13.86 -10.44
C SER A 5 -1.02 -14.27 -9.98
N TRP A 6 -0.83 -15.49 -9.50
CA TRP A 6 0.51 -16.03 -9.20
C TRP A 6 1.41 -16.07 -10.44
N TRP A 7 0.91 -16.56 -11.58
CA TRP A 7 1.72 -16.58 -12.81
C TRP A 7 2.06 -15.18 -13.33
N LEU A 8 1.14 -14.22 -13.23
CA LEU A 8 1.46 -12.82 -13.53
C LEU A 8 2.55 -12.26 -12.60
N TYR A 9 2.53 -12.64 -11.32
CA TYR A 9 3.59 -12.27 -10.38
C TYR A 9 4.94 -12.83 -10.83
N VAL A 10 5.01 -14.12 -11.17
CA VAL A 10 6.23 -14.77 -11.65
C VAL A 10 6.73 -14.12 -12.94
N ILE A 11 5.86 -13.87 -13.93
CA ILE A 11 6.23 -13.25 -15.21
C ILE A 11 6.75 -11.83 -14.99
N GLY A 12 6.06 -11.02 -14.17
CA GLY A 12 6.51 -9.68 -13.84
C GLY A 12 7.86 -9.68 -13.11
N ALA A 13 8.07 -10.61 -12.17
CA ALA A 13 9.36 -10.76 -11.49
C ALA A 13 10.48 -11.17 -12.47
N LEU A 14 10.20 -12.05 -13.43
CA LEU A 14 11.17 -12.45 -14.46
C LEU A 14 11.54 -11.27 -15.37
N PHE A 15 10.58 -10.42 -15.76
CA PHE A 15 10.88 -9.18 -16.50
C PHE A 15 11.72 -8.19 -15.68
N ALA A 16 11.46 -8.06 -14.38
CA ALA A 16 12.29 -7.20 -13.53
C ALA A 16 13.73 -7.75 -13.45
N LEU A 17 13.88 -9.07 -13.22
CA LEU A 17 15.19 -9.71 -13.09
C LEU A 17 15.95 -9.78 -14.43
N SER A 18 15.28 -9.81 -15.57
CA SER A 18 15.96 -9.84 -16.87
C SER A 18 16.81 -8.59 -17.12
N THR A 19 16.44 -7.45 -16.51
CA THR A 19 17.24 -6.20 -16.59
C THR A 19 18.61 -6.28 -15.91
N LEU A 20 18.85 -7.31 -15.09
CA LEU A 20 20.16 -7.56 -14.48
C LEU A 20 21.12 -8.29 -15.42
N VAL A 21 20.60 -8.91 -16.48
CA VAL A 21 21.34 -9.82 -17.36
C VAL A 21 21.39 -9.30 -18.79
N PHE A 22 20.32 -8.65 -19.24
CA PHE A 22 20.15 -8.14 -20.59
C PHE A 22 19.95 -6.63 -20.58
N GLY A 23 20.31 -5.99 -21.70
CA GLY A 23 20.14 -4.55 -21.91
C GLY A 23 21.24 -3.70 -21.28
N ASP A 24 20.95 -2.42 -21.12
CA ASP A 24 21.90 -1.41 -20.62
C ASP A 24 21.91 -1.31 -19.07
N GLY A 25 21.31 -2.31 -18.41
CA GLY A 25 21.29 -2.47 -16.96
C GLY A 25 19.97 -2.01 -16.32
N PRO A 26 19.74 -2.34 -15.04
CA PRO A 26 18.50 -2.03 -14.34
C PRO A 26 18.26 -0.53 -14.26
N ALA A 27 16.98 -0.14 -14.12
CA ALA A 27 16.60 1.26 -13.98
C ALA A 27 17.37 1.96 -12.84
N ASP A 28 18.08 3.04 -13.18
CA ASP A 28 18.88 3.86 -12.27
C ASP A 28 18.12 5.09 -11.73
N THR A 29 16.80 5.10 -11.91
CA THR A 29 15.91 6.21 -11.58
C THR A 29 15.38 6.17 -10.15
N GLY A 30 15.87 5.21 -9.35
CA GLY A 30 15.21 4.76 -8.13
C GLY A 30 13.85 4.09 -8.41
N TRP A 31 13.20 3.63 -7.34
CA TRP A 31 11.89 2.95 -7.43
C TRP A 31 10.72 3.87 -7.83
N THR A 32 10.95 5.18 -7.85
CA THR A 32 9.92 6.18 -8.14
C THR A 32 9.86 6.58 -9.61
N PHE A 33 10.86 6.24 -10.43
CA PHE A 33 10.89 6.53 -11.87
C PHE A 33 10.50 7.97 -12.25
N TYR A 34 10.98 8.95 -11.49
CA TYR A 34 10.60 10.36 -11.69
C TYR A 34 10.95 10.87 -13.10
N ALA A 35 9.95 11.45 -13.78
CA ALA A 35 10.18 12.27 -14.95
C ALA A 35 10.86 13.61 -14.54
N PRO A 36 11.74 14.18 -15.39
CA PRO A 36 12.09 13.71 -16.73
C PRO A 36 13.24 12.68 -16.76
N TYR A 37 13.84 12.32 -15.60
CA TYR A 37 15.03 11.46 -15.58
C TYR A 37 14.74 10.07 -16.15
N SER A 38 13.62 9.46 -15.75
CA SER A 38 13.16 8.16 -16.26
C SER A 38 12.85 8.13 -17.75
N VAL A 39 12.61 9.28 -18.37
CA VAL A 39 12.37 9.41 -19.80
C VAL A 39 13.68 9.52 -20.58
N ARG A 40 14.73 10.08 -19.96
CA ARG A 40 15.99 10.44 -20.63
C ARG A 40 17.13 9.46 -20.40
N THR A 41 17.13 8.73 -19.29
CA THR A 41 18.20 7.76 -18.99
C THR A 41 18.23 6.62 -20.03
N GLY A 42 19.43 6.11 -20.29
CA GLY A 42 19.69 4.99 -21.20
C GLY A 42 19.47 3.61 -20.59
N THR A 43 19.26 3.49 -19.27
CA THR A 43 19.03 2.20 -18.60
C THR A 43 17.67 1.59 -18.96
N ASP A 44 17.45 0.31 -18.58
CA ASP A 44 16.25 -0.48 -18.91
C ASP A 44 14.99 -0.09 -18.11
N VAL A 45 14.68 1.20 -18.08
CA VAL A 45 13.46 1.74 -17.48
C VAL A 45 12.23 1.12 -18.12
N SER A 46 12.17 1.02 -19.45
CA SER A 46 10.99 0.51 -20.17
C SER A 46 10.63 -0.92 -19.77
N ILE A 47 11.63 -1.81 -19.63
CA ILE A 47 11.41 -3.20 -19.18
C ILE A 47 11.03 -3.21 -17.69
N THR A 48 11.70 -2.39 -16.87
CA THR A 48 11.42 -2.30 -15.43
C THR A 48 9.98 -1.84 -15.15
N VAL A 49 9.50 -0.80 -15.84
CA VAL A 49 8.13 -0.31 -15.67
C VAL A 49 7.09 -1.25 -16.29
N LEU A 50 7.42 -1.96 -17.38
CA LEU A 50 6.59 -3.04 -17.91
C LEU A 50 6.46 -4.20 -16.91
N ALA A 51 7.55 -4.57 -16.24
CA ALA A 51 7.54 -5.57 -15.18
C ALA A 51 6.57 -5.16 -14.04
N ALA A 52 6.69 -3.91 -13.57
CA ALA A 52 5.80 -3.36 -12.54
C ALA A 52 4.33 -3.30 -13.00
N PHE A 53 4.07 -3.01 -14.27
CA PHE A 53 2.71 -3.06 -14.84
C PHE A 53 2.10 -4.47 -14.78
N VAL A 54 2.85 -5.49 -15.17
CA VAL A 54 2.41 -6.90 -15.08
C VAL A 54 2.16 -7.32 -13.63
N LEU A 55 3.04 -6.93 -12.71
CA LEU A 55 2.85 -7.12 -11.25
C LEU A 55 1.59 -6.42 -10.73
N GLY A 56 1.24 -5.26 -11.31
CA GLY A 56 0.00 -4.55 -11.02
C GLY A 56 -1.25 -5.38 -11.29
N PHE A 57 -1.32 -6.08 -12.43
CA PHE A 57 -2.44 -6.97 -12.73
C PHE A 57 -2.55 -8.15 -11.76
N SER A 58 -1.42 -8.73 -11.35
CA SER A 58 -1.42 -9.75 -10.30
C SER A 58 -2.09 -9.24 -9.01
N SER A 59 -1.75 -8.01 -8.60
CA SER A 59 -2.30 -7.38 -7.40
C SER A 59 -3.80 -7.08 -7.53
N ILE A 60 -4.24 -6.54 -8.67
CA ILE A 60 -5.67 -6.24 -8.94
C ILE A 60 -6.52 -7.52 -8.84
N LEU A 61 -6.08 -8.59 -9.50
CA LEU A 61 -6.80 -9.87 -9.49
C LEU A 61 -6.81 -10.51 -8.10
N THR A 62 -5.73 -10.35 -7.32
CA THR A 62 -5.65 -10.83 -5.94
C THR A 62 -6.63 -10.08 -5.04
N GLY A 63 -6.68 -8.74 -5.13
CA GLY A 63 -7.63 -7.92 -4.38
C GLY A 63 -9.08 -8.26 -4.73
N LEU A 64 -9.40 -8.38 -6.02
CA LEU A 64 -10.73 -8.80 -6.46
C LEU A 64 -11.12 -10.17 -5.88
N ASN A 65 -10.21 -11.15 -5.94
CA ASN A 65 -10.45 -12.49 -5.43
C ASN A 65 -10.78 -12.48 -3.92
N PHE A 66 -10.03 -11.73 -3.11
CA PHE A 66 -10.28 -11.61 -1.68
C PHE A 66 -11.58 -10.87 -1.35
N ILE A 67 -11.91 -9.79 -2.07
CA ILE A 67 -13.19 -9.08 -1.89
C ILE A 67 -14.35 -10.06 -2.12
N VAL A 68 -14.36 -10.76 -3.26
CA VAL A 68 -15.43 -11.70 -3.61
C VAL A 68 -15.49 -12.85 -2.60
N THR A 69 -14.35 -13.41 -2.21
CA THR A 69 -14.26 -14.47 -1.21
C THR A 69 -14.88 -14.05 0.11
N ILE A 70 -14.52 -12.86 0.63
CA ILE A 70 -15.05 -12.35 1.90
C ILE A 70 -16.55 -12.10 1.80
N HIS A 71 -17.05 -11.57 0.68
CA HIS A 71 -18.48 -11.31 0.53
C HIS A 71 -19.32 -12.58 0.34
N ARG A 72 -18.81 -13.57 -0.39
CA ARG A 72 -19.61 -14.69 -0.92
C ARG A 72 -19.32 -16.04 -0.27
N LEU A 73 -18.19 -16.20 0.41
CA LEU A 73 -17.73 -17.49 0.93
C LEU A 73 -17.53 -17.51 2.45
N ARG A 74 -18.12 -16.56 3.19
CA ARG A 74 -18.26 -16.71 4.65
C ARG A 74 -19.17 -17.89 4.97
N THR A 75 -18.88 -18.58 6.07
CA THR A 75 -19.76 -19.63 6.58
C THR A 75 -21.15 -19.08 6.93
N PRO A 76 -22.23 -19.86 6.74
CA PRO A 76 -23.57 -19.45 7.16
C PRO A 76 -23.60 -19.02 8.64
N GLY A 77 -24.27 -17.90 8.93
CA GLY A 77 -24.36 -17.33 10.27
C GLY A 77 -23.21 -16.39 10.69
N MET A 78 -22.12 -16.31 9.93
CA MET A 78 -21.03 -15.36 10.19
C MET A 78 -21.28 -14.01 9.49
N GLY A 79 -21.66 -13.00 10.26
CA GLY A 79 -21.72 -11.61 9.81
C GLY A 79 -20.35 -10.93 9.74
N PHE A 80 -20.28 -9.74 9.13
CA PHE A 80 -19.03 -8.96 9.02
C PHE A 80 -18.39 -8.65 10.38
N ASN A 81 -19.20 -8.32 11.38
CA ASN A 81 -18.72 -8.01 12.72
C ASN A 81 -18.35 -9.25 13.56
N GLN A 82 -18.23 -10.41 12.93
CA GLN A 82 -17.81 -11.67 13.57
C GLN A 82 -16.61 -12.32 12.85
N MET A 83 -16.09 -11.69 11.80
CA MET A 83 -14.90 -12.17 11.09
C MET A 83 -13.63 -11.98 11.93
N PRO A 84 -12.57 -12.78 11.73
CA PRO A 84 -11.25 -12.47 12.26
C PRO A 84 -10.78 -11.06 11.82
N LEU A 85 -10.02 -10.38 12.68
CA LEU A 85 -9.49 -9.04 12.37
C LEU A 85 -8.44 -9.10 11.26
N PHE A 86 -7.77 -10.23 11.08
CA PHE A 86 -6.93 -10.46 9.91
C PHE A 86 -7.75 -10.43 8.61
N ALA A 87 -8.96 -10.99 8.58
CA ALA A 87 -9.83 -10.92 7.40
C ALA A 87 -10.27 -9.49 7.09
N TRP A 88 -10.56 -8.66 8.10
CA TRP A 88 -10.78 -7.22 7.92
C TRP A 88 -9.57 -6.51 7.31
N SER A 89 -8.35 -6.87 7.73
CA SER A 89 -7.12 -6.29 7.18
C SER A 89 -6.90 -6.66 5.71
N LEU A 90 -7.18 -7.90 5.32
CA LEU A 90 -7.14 -8.33 3.93
C LEU A 90 -8.24 -7.65 3.12
N TYR A 91 -9.44 -7.49 3.67
CA TYR A 91 -10.54 -6.78 3.02
C TYR A 91 -10.16 -5.33 2.68
N ALA A 92 -9.60 -4.60 3.66
CA ALA A 92 -9.14 -3.24 3.46
C ALA A 92 -8.02 -3.16 2.41
N THR A 93 -7.03 -4.04 2.52
CA THR A 93 -5.91 -4.16 1.56
C THR A 93 -6.39 -4.43 0.14
N SER A 94 -7.40 -5.28 0.00
CA SER A 94 -7.95 -5.69 -1.29
C SER A 94 -8.64 -4.54 -2.02
N TRP A 95 -9.33 -3.66 -1.30
CA TRP A 95 -9.89 -2.44 -1.87
C TRP A 95 -8.82 -1.48 -2.36
N ILE A 96 -7.69 -1.39 -1.65
CA ILE A 96 -6.54 -0.60 -2.09
C ILE A 96 -5.97 -1.16 -3.39
N GLN A 97 -5.72 -2.47 -3.43
CA GLN A 97 -5.21 -3.14 -4.62
C GLN A 97 -6.14 -2.97 -5.83
N LEU A 98 -7.46 -3.04 -5.62
CA LEU A 98 -8.42 -2.95 -6.71
C LEU A 98 -8.53 -1.53 -7.29
N LEU A 99 -8.57 -0.49 -6.45
CA LEU A 99 -8.86 0.87 -6.89
C LEU A 99 -7.61 1.71 -7.17
N ALA A 100 -6.54 1.55 -6.38
CA ALA A 100 -5.33 2.36 -6.52
C ALA A 100 -4.39 1.83 -7.62
N THR A 101 -4.22 0.50 -7.71
CA THR A 101 -3.23 -0.12 -8.63
C THR A 101 -3.42 0.22 -10.11
N PRO A 102 -4.65 0.39 -10.63
CA PRO A 102 -4.82 0.87 -12.01
C PRO A 102 -4.15 2.22 -12.29
N VAL A 103 -4.09 3.12 -11.28
CA VAL A 103 -3.48 4.45 -11.43
C VAL A 103 -1.98 4.34 -11.73
N ILE A 104 -1.25 3.50 -10.97
CA ILE A 104 0.17 3.28 -11.26
C ILE A 104 0.37 2.55 -12.59
N GLY A 105 -0.52 1.63 -12.95
CA GLY A 105 -0.47 0.95 -14.25
C GLY A 105 -0.49 1.95 -15.41
N ILE A 106 -1.42 2.91 -15.38
CA ILE A 106 -1.50 3.99 -16.38
C ILE A 106 -0.24 4.85 -16.35
N THR A 107 0.21 5.26 -15.15
CA THR A 107 1.39 6.12 -14.95
C THR A 107 2.66 5.50 -15.53
N LEU A 108 2.87 4.20 -15.34
CA LEU A 108 4.01 3.45 -15.87
C LEU A 108 3.94 3.30 -17.39
N MET A 109 2.75 3.09 -17.95
CA MET A 109 2.56 3.08 -19.40
C MET A 109 2.79 4.46 -20.03
N MET A 110 2.50 5.56 -19.33
CA MET A 110 2.85 6.90 -19.79
C MET A 110 4.37 7.09 -19.93
N ILE A 111 5.17 6.51 -19.03
CA ILE A 111 6.65 6.53 -19.17
C ILE A 111 7.09 5.77 -20.43
N ILE A 112 6.51 4.59 -20.69
CA ILE A 112 6.80 3.85 -21.92
C ILE A 112 6.40 4.66 -23.14
N ALA A 113 5.21 5.27 -23.13
CA ALA A 113 4.72 6.08 -24.25
C ALA A 113 5.62 7.30 -24.51
N GLU A 114 6.07 7.98 -23.46
CA GLU A 114 7.00 9.10 -23.55
C GLU A 114 8.33 8.67 -24.16
N ARG A 115 8.90 7.55 -23.68
CA ARG A 115 10.19 7.01 -24.17
C ARG A 115 10.13 6.51 -25.61
N MET A 116 9.03 5.88 -26.01
CA MET A 116 8.91 5.21 -27.31
C MET A 116 8.34 6.08 -28.41
N PHE A 117 7.43 6.98 -28.09
CA PHE A 117 6.68 7.76 -29.08
C PHE A 117 6.84 9.27 -28.93
N GLY A 118 7.51 9.75 -27.87
CA GLY A 118 7.73 11.18 -27.65
C GLY A 118 6.44 11.98 -27.52
N VAL A 119 5.45 11.43 -26.80
CA VAL A 119 4.09 12.02 -26.71
C VAL A 119 4.04 13.38 -25.99
N GLY A 120 5.08 13.75 -25.24
CA GLY A 120 5.23 15.08 -24.64
C GLY A 120 4.46 15.30 -23.35
N LEU A 121 4.03 14.24 -22.66
CA LEU A 121 3.22 14.33 -21.44
C LEU A 121 3.98 15.00 -20.30
N PHE A 122 5.30 14.83 -20.25
CA PHE A 122 6.15 15.29 -19.16
C PHE A 122 7.23 16.28 -19.61
N ASP A 123 7.16 16.78 -20.86
CA ASP A 123 8.12 17.73 -21.42
C ASP A 123 7.60 19.18 -21.39
N PRO A 124 8.14 20.04 -20.51
CA PRO A 124 7.72 21.45 -20.42
C PRO A 124 7.95 22.25 -21.71
N SER A 125 8.88 21.84 -22.57
CA SER A 125 9.20 22.58 -23.81
C SER A 125 8.06 22.58 -24.83
N ILE A 126 7.16 21.60 -24.73
CA ILE A 126 5.98 21.45 -25.59
C ILE A 126 4.67 21.43 -24.79
N GLY A 127 4.70 21.90 -23.53
CA GLY A 127 3.52 22.10 -22.69
C GLY A 127 3.15 20.94 -21.75
N GLY A 128 3.99 19.89 -21.67
CA GLY A 128 3.85 18.81 -20.69
C GLY A 128 4.26 19.23 -19.27
N ASP A 129 3.90 18.42 -18.27
CA ASP A 129 4.17 18.72 -16.86
C ASP A 129 4.84 17.53 -16.15
N PRO A 130 6.12 17.61 -15.76
CA PRO A 130 6.78 16.54 -15.01
C PRO A 130 6.22 16.37 -13.58
N ILE A 131 5.53 17.37 -13.01
CA ILE A 131 4.89 17.26 -11.69
C ILE A 131 3.60 16.42 -11.77
N LEU A 132 2.94 16.38 -12.93
CA LEU A 132 1.81 15.45 -13.18
C LEU A 132 2.21 13.99 -12.90
N TYR A 133 3.42 13.58 -13.30
CA TYR A 133 3.94 12.25 -13.00
C TYR A 133 3.94 12.00 -11.48
N GLN A 134 4.43 12.95 -10.69
CA GLN A 134 4.52 12.81 -9.24
C GLN A 134 3.12 12.68 -8.60
N HIS A 135 2.15 13.48 -9.05
CA HIS A 135 0.77 13.33 -8.58
C HIS A 135 0.24 11.92 -8.85
N MET A 136 0.33 11.46 -10.10
CA MET A 136 -0.16 10.16 -10.53
C MET A 136 0.52 9.00 -9.79
N PHE A 137 1.86 9.06 -9.65
CA PHE A 137 2.63 8.08 -8.90
C PHE A 137 2.20 8.03 -7.43
N TRP A 138 2.12 9.18 -6.75
CA TRP A 138 1.81 9.20 -5.32
C TRP A 138 0.35 8.93 -4.98
N ILE A 139 -0.60 9.26 -5.87
CA ILE A 139 -2.01 8.88 -5.74
C ILE A 139 -2.13 7.35 -5.54
N TYR A 140 -1.28 6.55 -6.18
CA TYR A 140 -1.17 5.13 -5.89
C TYR A 140 -0.20 4.82 -4.74
N SER A 141 1.03 5.33 -4.82
CA SER A 141 2.13 4.86 -3.99
C SER A 141 1.96 5.19 -2.51
N HIS A 142 1.18 6.24 -2.17
CA HIS A 142 0.78 6.44 -0.79
C HIS A 142 -0.19 5.34 -0.31
N PRO A 143 -1.37 5.11 -0.92
CA PRO A 143 -2.21 3.95 -0.57
C PRO A 143 -1.45 2.61 -0.54
N ALA A 144 -0.50 2.40 -1.44
CA ALA A 144 0.30 1.19 -1.51
C ALA A 144 1.08 0.90 -0.22
N VAL A 145 1.47 1.91 0.57
CA VAL A 145 2.11 1.66 1.87
C VAL A 145 1.19 0.95 2.86
N TYR A 146 -0.13 1.16 2.74
CA TYR A 146 -1.12 0.48 3.58
C TYR A 146 -1.44 -0.93 3.10
N ILE A 147 -1.19 -1.28 1.83
CA ILE A 147 -1.22 -2.68 1.36
C ILE A 147 -0.21 -3.52 2.17
N MET A 148 0.94 -2.94 2.50
CA MET A 148 1.96 -3.61 3.31
C MET A 148 1.66 -3.54 4.81
N ALA A 149 1.19 -2.38 5.30
CA ALA A 149 0.99 -2.17 6.73
C ALA A 149 -0.24 -2.89 7.30
N LEU A 150 -1.38 -2.87 6.60
CA LEU A 150 -2.64 -3.38 7.16
C LEU A 150 -2.62 -4.89 7.45
N PRO A 151 -2.11 -5.77 6.58
CA PRO A 151 -2.01 -7.20 6.88
C PRO A 151 -1.15 -7.48 8.11
N ALA A 152 -0.04 -6.76 8.27
CA ALA A 152 0.81 -6.88 9.46
C ALA A 152 0.04 -6.51 10.75
N MET A 153 -0.72 -5.41 10.72
CA MET A 153 -1.59 -5.01 11.83
C MET A 153 -2.72 -6.04 12.09
N GLY A 154 -3.24 -6.68 11.05
CA GLY A 154 -4.20 -7.76 11.16
C GLY A 154 -3.61 -8.97 11.89
N ILE A 155 -2.40 -9.40 11.50
CA ILE A 155 -1.67 -10.49 12.16
C ILE A 155 -1.43 -10.18 13.64
N VAL A 156 -0.97 -8.96 13.97
CA VAL A 156 -0.77 -8.51 15.35
C VAL A 156 -2.08 -8.61 16.16
N SER A 157 -3.21 -8.28 15.53
CA SER A 157 -4.53 -8.34 16.15
C SER A 157 -5.02 -9.76 16.41
N GLU A 158 -4.42 -10.79 15.80
CA GLU A 158 -4.68 -12.21 16.12
C GLU A 158 -3.68 -12.76 17.13
N ILE A 159 -2.40 -12.38 17.02
CA ILE A 159 -1.32 -12.84 17.91
C ILE A 159 -1.57 -12.36 19.34
N ILE A 160 -1.81 -11.06 19.54
CA ILE A 160 -1.93 -10.47 20.88
C ILE A 160 -3.00 -11.17 21.74
N PRO A 161 -4.28 -11.30 21.31
CA PRO A 161 -5.29 -11.98 22.12
C PRO A 161 -4.96 -13.45 22.37
N THR A 162 -4.37 -14.14 21.38
CA THR A 162 -3.95 -15.55 21.50
C THR A 162 -2.95 -15.74 22.64
N PHE A 163 -1.88 -14.95 22.67
CA PHE A 163 -0.81 -15.08 23.67
C PHE A 163 -1.10 -14.31 24.97
N ALA A 164 -2.12 -13.45 24.99
CA ALA A 164 -2.64 -12.84 26.22
C ALA A 164 -3.71 -13.69 26.91
N GLN A 165 -4.17 -14.77 26.25
CA GLN A 165 -5.29 -15.63 26.68
C GLN A 165 -6.56 -14.82 26.95
N ARG A 166 -6.87 -13.86 26.06
CA ARG A 166 -7.99 -12.93 26.20
C ARG A 166 -8.67 -12.65 24.88
N THR A 167 -9.91 -12.19 24.94
CA THR A 167 -10.57 -11.58 23.79
C THR A 167 -9.94 -10.22 23.49
N ILE A 168 -9.86 -9.88 22.20
CA ILE A 168 -9.34 -8.59 21.75
C ILE A 168 -10.23 -7.45 22.28
N PHE A 169 -9.61 -6.47 22.91
CA PHE A 169 -10.30 -5.26 23.35
C PHE A 169 -10.70 -4.41 22.12
N GLY A 170 -11.93 -3.89 22.13
CA GLY A 170 -12.45 -3.00 21.09
C GLY A 170 -12.41 -3.53 19.66
N TYR A 171 -12.78 -4.81 19.45
CA TYR A 171 -12.88 -5.45 18.14
C TYR A 171 -13.45 -4.53 17.03
N LYS A 172 -14.62 -3.92 17.24
CA LYS A 172 -15.25 -3.03 16.24
C LYS A 172 -14.40 -1.79 15.93
N ALA A 173 -13.74 -1.23 16.94
CA ALA A 173 -12.86 -0.09 16.77
C ALA A 173 -11.62 -0.47 15.93
N ILE A 174 -11.04 -1.66 16.17
CA ILE A 174 -9.93 -2.17 15.34
C ILE A 174 -10.40 -2.43 13.91
N ALA A 175 -11.54 -3.09 13.71
CA ALA A 175 -12.09 -3.41 12.39
C ALA A 175 -12.35 -2.14 11.56
N TYR A 176 -13.07 -1.16 12.12
CA TYR A 176 -13.43 0.06 11.41
C TYR A 176 -12.25 1.03 11.26
N SER A 177 -11.31 1.06 12.20
CA SER A 177 -10.05 1.80 12.00
C SER A 177 -9.21 1.22 10.86
N THR A 178 -9.23 -0.10 10.62
CA THR A 178 -8.60 -0.70 9.42
C THR A 178 -9.17 -0.11 8.14
N MET A 179 -10.51 -0.05 8.05
CA MET A 179 -11.19 0.51 6.88
C MET A 179 -10.95 2.02 6.76
N ALA A 180 -10.91 2.74 7.87
CA ALA A 180 -10.61 4.17 7.88
C ALA A 180 -9.20 4.48 7.36
N ILE A 181 -8.18 3.68 7.72
CA ILE A 181 -6.82 3.83 7.16
C ILE A 181 -6.85 3.65 5.64
N ALA A 182 -7.48 2.57 5.17
CA ALA A 182 -7.58 2.31 3.74
C ALA A 182 -8.31 3.42 2.98
N PHE A 183 -9.35 4.01 3.57
CA PHE A 183 -10.10 5.12 2.96
C PHE A 183 -9.32 6.44 2.98
N ILE A 184 -8.82 6.87 4.15
CA ILE A 184 -8.11 8.15 4.31
C ILE A 184 -6.81 8.15 3.50
N GLY A 185 -6.16 6.99 3.36
CA GLY A 185 -4.91 6.83 2.62
C GLY A 185 -4.96 7.31 1.16
N TYR A 186 -6.14 7.39 0.55
CA TYR A 186 -6.32 7.96 -0.79
C TYR A 186 -6.20 9.48 -0.87
N PHE A 187 -6.31 10.19 0.25
CA PHE A 187 -6.43 11.65 0.26
C PHE A 187 -5.17 12.37 0.73
N VAL A 188 -4.09 11.64 1.02
CA VAL A 188 -2.91 12.21 1.70
C VAL A 188 -1.64 12.20 0.85
N TRP A 189 -1.73 11.76 -0.41
CA TRP A 189 -0.56 11.56 -1.27
C TRP A 189 0.31 12.81 -1.45
N GLY A 190 -0.30 13.99 -1.43
CA GLY A 190 0.38 15.28 -1.63
C GLY A 190 1.46 15.57 -0.59
N HIS A 191 1.46 14.86 0.55
CA HIS A 191 2.50 14.97 1.57
C HIS A 191 3.90 14.53 1.09
N HIS A 192 3.99 13.79 -0.03
CA HIS A 192 5.25 13.38 -0.67
C HIS A 192 5.78 14.46 -1.63
N MET A 193 5.01 15.53 -1.82
CA MET A 193 5.21 16.57 -2.81
C MET A 193 5.40 17.96 -2.18
N PHE A 194 5.63 18.05 -0.87
CA PHE A 194 5.77 19.35 -0.20
C PHE A 194 6.91 20.21 -0.76
N THR A 195 7.96 19.60 -1.30
CA THR A 195 9.09 20.30 -1.90
C THR A 195 9.00 20.40 -3.43
N SER A 196 7.84 20.07 -4.03
CA SER A 196 7.65 20.07 -5.49
C SER A 196 7.13 21.42 -6.03
N GLY A 197 7.12 22.48 -5.22
CA GLY A 197 6.52 23.78 -5.57
C GLY A 197 5.03 23.89 -5.25
N MET A 198 4.51 23.04 -4.36
CA MET A 198 3.12 23.08 -3.88
C MET A 198 2.78 24.44 -3.21
N SER A 199 1.58 24.95 -3.44
CA SER A 199 1.11 26.19 -2.79
C SER A 199 0.95 26.02 -1.27
N GLY A 200 1.13 27.12 -0.52
CA GLY A 200 0.96 27.12 0.94
C GLY A 200 -0.38 26.54 1.43
N PRO A 201 -1.53 26.94 0.84
CA PRO A 201 -2.82 26.36 1.21
C PRO A 201 -2.91 24.85 0.97
N ALA A 202 -2.41 24.36 -0.17
CA ALA A 202 -2.40 22.92 -0.46
C ALA A 202 -1.52 22.16 0.53
N ALA A 203 -0.35 22.69 0.89
CA ALA A 203 0.54 22.09 1.88
C ALA A 203 -0.14 21.96 3.25
N ILE A 204 -0.88 22.98 3.68
CA ILE A 204 -1.66 22.95 4.94
C ILE A 204 -2.74 21.86 4.87
N ILE A 205 -3.51 21.80 3.78
CA ILE A 205 -4.58 20.79 3.61
C ILE A 205 -4.00 19.38 3.68
N PHE A 206 -2.96 19.07 2.90
CA PHE A 206 -2.34 17.74 2.92
C PHE A 206 -1.70 17.41 4.27
N SER A 207 -1.17 18.39 4.99
CA SER A 207 -0.66 18.19 6.35
C SER A 207 -1.78 17.77 7.31
N ILE A 208 -2.91 18.49 7.30
CA ILE A 208 -4.07 18.15 8.15
C ILE A 208 -4.59 16.75 7.81
N LEU A 209 -4.77 16.44 6.52
CA LEU A 209 -5.27 15.13 6.09
C LEU A 209 -4.33 14.00 6.53
N THR A 210 -3.01 14.23 6.46
CA THR A 210 -2.00 13.27 6.92
C THR A 210 -2.09 13.02 8.42
N PHE A 211 -2.27 14.06 9.23
CA PHE A 211 -2.45 13.89 10.68
C PHE A 211 -3.70 13.07 11.04
N MET A 212 -4.76 13.10 10.22
CA MET A 212 -5.96 12.29 10.47
C MET A 212 -5.67 10.78 10.43
N VAL A 213 -4.66 10.33 9.67
CA VAL A 213 -4.26 8.91 9.60
C VAL A 213 -3.75 8.39 10.95
N ALA A 214 -3.18 9.28 11.78
CA ALA A 214 -2.68 8.93 13.10
C ALA A 214 -3.80 8.42 14.02
N ILE A 215 -5.04 8.94 13.87
CA ILE A 215 -6.17 8.61 14.74
C ILE A 215 -6.57 7.12 14.63
N PRO A 216 -6.90 6.57 13.44
CA PRO A 216 -7.14 5.13 13.28
C PRO A 216 -5.99 4.24 13.75
N THR A 217 -4.75 4.66 13.51
CA THR A 217 -3.56 3.89 13.91
C THR A 217 -3.41 3.86 15.43
N ALA A 218 -3.62 4.99 16.10
CA ALA A 218 -3.61 5.08 17.56
C ALA A 218 -4.69 4.20 18.20
N ILE A 219 -5.90 4.17 17.62
CA ILE A 219 -6.98 3.28 18.07
C ILE A 219 -6.47 1.83 18.15
N LYS A 220 -5.77 1.34 17.13
CA LYS A 220 -5.24 -0.03 17.13
C LYS A 220 -4.24 -0.26 18.25
N VAL A 221 -3.23 0.61 18.36
CA VAL A 221 -2.17 0.49 19.38
C VAL A 221 -2.76 0.47 20.79
N PHE A 222 -3.68 1.38 21.11
CA PHE A 222 -4.32 1.40 22.43
C PHE A 222 -5.16 0.16 22.71
N ASN A 223 -5.90 -0.35 21.71
CA ASN A 223 -6.68 -1.56 21.88
C ASN A 223 -5.79 -2.81 22.06
N TRP A 224 -4.64 -2.88 21.38
CA TRP A 224 -3.65 -3.93 21.58
C TRP A 224 -3.06 -3.91 23.00
N VAL A 225 -2.65 -2.74 23.49
CA VAL A 225 -2.16 -2.58 24.87
C VAL A 225 -3.25 -2.94 25.89
N ALA A 226 -4.48 -2.50 25.67
CA ALA A 226 -5.61 -2.84 26.52
C ALA A 226 -5.93 -4.35 26.52
N THR A 227 -5.67 -5.06 25.42
CA THR A 227 -5.82 -6.52 25.35
C THR A 227 -4.78 -7.25 26.21
N LEU A 228 -3.53 -6.74 26.24
CA LEU A 228 -2.46 -7.28 27.08
C LEU A 228 -2.69 -7.01 28.57
N TYR A 229 -3.32 -5.88 28.92
CA TYR A 229 -3.56 -5.50 30.31
C TYR A 229 -4.39 -6.55 31.06
N LYS A 230 -3.86 -7.07 32.18
CA LYS A 230 -4.44 -8.19 32.94
C LYS A 230 -4.65 -9.47 32.11
N GLY A 231 -3.84 -9.68 31.06
CA GLY A 231 -3.74 -10.95 30.35
C GLY A 231 -2.82 -11.93 31.08
N SER A 232 -3.02 -13.22 30.83
CA SER A 232 -2.07 -14.27 31.20
C SER A 232 -1.10 -14.43 30.03
N ILE A 233 0.03 -13.73 30.12
CA ILE A 233 0.93 -13.54 28.99
C ILE A 233 1.85 -14.75 28.81
N ASN A 234 1.72 -15.44 27.67
CA ASN A 234 2.69 -16.43 27.23
C ASN A 234 3.72 -15.78 26.27
N ILE A 235 4.97 -15.68 26.71
CA ILE A 235 6.05 -15.03 25.97
C ILE A 235 6.68 -16.03 25.00
N GLU A 236 6.14 -16.06 23.79
CA GLU A 236 6.67 -16.84 22.67
C GLU A 236 7.13 -15.92 21.53
N VAL A 237 7.91 -16.48 20.59
CA VAL A 237 8.47 -15.75 19.45
C VAL A 237 7.43 -14.87 18.72
N PRO A 238 6.22 -15.35 18.37
CA PRO A 238 5.22 -14.50 17.70
C PRO A 238 4.81 -13.27 18.51
N LEU A 239 4.66 -13.41 19.83
CA LEU A 239 4.30 -12.29 20.71
C LEU A 239 5.43 -11.25 20.76
N LEU A 240 6.69 -11.68 20.79
CA LEU A 240 7.85 -10.77 20.76
C LEU A 240 7.84 -9.90 19.49
N PHE A 241 7.55 -10.48 18.33
CA PHE A 241 7.41 -9.72 17.08
C PHE A 241 6.20 -8.77 17.10
N ALA A 242 5.06 -9.21 17.64
CA ALA A 242 3.87 -8.38 17.76
C ALA A 242 4.07 -7.18 18.72
N GLN A 243 4.78 -7.39 19.83
CA GLN A 243 5.14 -6.32 20.77
C GLN A 243 6.14 -5.34 20.14
N LYS A 244 7.19 -5.84 19.48
CA LYS A 244 8.12 -5.00 18.71
C LYS A 244 7.37 -4.15 17.68
N HIS A 245 6.49 -4.75 16.89
CA HIS A 245 5.66 -4.03 15.92
C HIS A 245 4.84 -2.94 16.61
N SER A 246 4.11 -3.27 17.67
CA SER A 246 3.26 -2.33 18.40
C SER A 246 4.05 -1.14 18.95
N PHE A 247 5.24 -1.39 19.52
CA PHE A 247 6.12 -0.35 20.06
C PHE A 247 6.61 0.61 18.96
N TRP A 248 7.13 0.08 17.85
CA TRP A 248 7.60 0.91 16.73
C TRP A 248 6.48 1.70 16.06
N THR A 249 5.30 1.11 15.94
CA THR A 249 4.11 1.80 15.45
C THR A 249 3.74 2.96 16.38
N ALA A 250 3.78 2.77 17.70
CA ALA A 250 3.52 3.83 18.68
C ALA A 250 4.55 4.97 18.62
N LEU A 251 5.83 4.65 18.40
CA LEU A 251 6.87 5.66 18.30
C LEU A 251 6.66 6.57 17.07
N ARG A 252 6.24 6.00 15.95
CA ARG A 252 5.94 6.72 14.70
C ARG A 252 4.69 7.60 14.77
N LEU A 253 3.83 7.45 15.78
CA LEU A 253 2.72 8.36 16.01
C LEU A 253 3.15 9.71 16.60
N LYS A 254 4.40 9.83 17.07
CA LYS A 254 4.93 11.06 17.69
C LYS A 254 5.70 11.96 16.73
N THR A 255 5.91 11.53 15.50
CA THR A 255 6.74 12.18 14.47
C THR A 255 5.92 12.36 13.21
#